data_AF-A0A212RJR6-F1
#
_entry.id   AF-A0A212RJR6-F1
#
_cell.length_a   1.000
_cell.length_b   1.000
_cell.length_c   1.000
_cell.angle_alpha   90.00
_cell.angle_beta   90.00
_cell.angle_gamma   90.00
#
_symmetry.space_group_name_H-M   'P 1'
#
loop_
_entity.id
_entity.type
_entity.pdbx_description
1 polymer ?
#
loop_
_entity_poly.entity_id
_entity_poly.type
_entity_poly.pdbx_seq_one_letter_code
_entity_poly.pdbx_strand_id
1 'polypeptide(L)'
;MTRKIETALPAELAARQAGMNEAEIERQAALDETHLEASDAMLERGRAARLARQTREATGLSQRAFARRFKINLRRLQDLEVGRYKPDSALLAYLRVINAMPEAVGQVLDDSPTGGRALVSA
;
A
#
# COMPACT_ATOMS: atom_id res chain seq x y z
N MET A 1 -18.30 -69.10 -25.80
CA MET A 1 -17.09 -68.49 -25.21
C MET A 1 -17.28 -66.97 -25.17
N THR A 2 -17.83 -66.44 -24.08
CA THR A 2 -17.97 -65.00 -23.85
C THR A 2 -16.91 -64.57 -22.85
N ARG A 3 -15.87 -63.88 -23.32
CA ARG A 3 -14.80 -63.36 -22.47
C ARG A 3 -15.36 -62.13 -21.75
N LYS A 4 -15.57 -62.23 -20.43
CA LYS A 4 -15.95 -61.11 -19.56
C LYS A 4 -14.85 -60.06 -19.67
N ILE A 5 -15.22 -58.84 -20.09
CA ILE A 5 -14.33 -57.69 -19.99
C ILE A 5 -14.43 -57.24 -18.54
N GLU A 6 -13.39 -57.54 -17.77
CA GLU A 6 -13.27 -57.17 -16.37
C GLU A 6 -12.90 -55.68 -16.32
N THR A 7 -13.87 -54.87 -15.92
CA THR A 7 -13.76 -53.40 -15.79
C THR A 7 -12.83 -53.04 -14.63
N ALA A 8 -11.52 -53.14 -14.86
CA ALA A 8 -10.52 -52.58 -13.97
C ALA A 8 -10.40 -51.07 -14.20
N LEU A 9 -11.46 -50.31 -13.84
CA LEU A 9 -11.44 -48.85 -13.78
C LEU A 9 -11.88 -48.20 -12.43
N PRO A 10 -11.73 -48.79 -11.21
CA PRO A 10 -11.99 -48.01 -9.97
C PRO A 10 -10.76 -47.35 -9.33
N ALA A 11 -9.60 -48.02 -9.29
CA ALA A 11 -8.49 -47.60 -8.43
C ALA A 11 -7.68 -46.41 -8.97
N GLU A 12 -7.42 -46.36 -10.29
CA GLU A 12 -6.72 -45.22 -10.91
C GLU A 12 -7.59 -43.95 -10.95
N LEU A 13 -8.91 -44.09 -11.06
CA LEU A 13 -9.85 -42.96 -11.01
C LEU A 13 -9.92 -42.38 -9.59
N ALA A 14 -9.94 -43.24 -8.56
CA ALA A 14 -9.81 -42.82 -7.17
C ALA A 14 -8.44 -42.19 -6.86
N ALA A 15 -7.35 -42.69 -7.44
CA ALA A 15 -6.01 -42.11 -7.28
C ALA A 15 -5.85 -40.76 -8.00
N ARG A 16 -6.52 -40.56 -9.14
CA ARG A 16 -6.63 -39.25 -9.83
C ARG A 16 -7.52 -38.26 -9.08
N GLN A 17 -8.61 -38.74 -8.47
CA GLN A 17 -9.50 -37.94 -7.63
C GLN A 17 -8.92 -37.67 -6.23
N ALA A 18 -7.99 -38.50 -5.77
CA ALA A 18 -7.17 -38.26 -4.59
C ALA A 18 -6.01 -37.27 -4.85
N GLY A 19 -6.00 -36.60 -6.00
CA GLY A 19 -4.95 -35.67 -6.44
C GLY A 19 -4.78 -34.42 -5.58
N MET A 20 -5.77 -34.07 -4.75
CA MET A 20 -5.61 -33.19 -3.59
C MET A 20 -6.67 -33.59 -2.57
N ASN A 21 -6.27 -34.00 -1.36
CA ASN A 21 -7.24 -34.19 -0.29
C ASN A 21 -7.91 -32.84 0.04
N GLU A 22 -9.11 -32.85 0.62
CA GLU A 22 -9.86 -31.63 0.97
C GLU A 22 -9.06 -30.64 1.83
N ALA A 23 -8.25 -31.13 2.76
CA ALA A 23 -7.33 -30.31 3.56
C ALA A 23 -6.15 -29.75 2.75
N GLU A 24 -5.72 -30.39 1.66
CA GLU A 24 -4.72 -29.84 0.75
C GLU A 24 -5.30 -28.73 -0.14
N ILE A 25 -6.56 -28.89 -0.56
CA ILE A 25 -7.33 -27.83 -1.25
C ILE A 25 -7.47 -26.61 -0.33
N GLU A 26 -7.84 -26.82 0.93
CA GLU A 26 -7.99 -25.74 1.91
C GLU A 26 -6.65 -25.04 2.21
N ARG A 27 -5.56 -25.79 2.38
CA ARG A 27 -4.21 -25.23 2.54
C ARG A 27 -3.79 -24.40 1.33
N GLN A 28 -4.01 -24.90 0.12
CA GLN A 28 -3.64 -24.19 -1.09
C GLN A 28 -4.47 -22.91 -1.27
N ALA A 29 -5.77 -22.96 -1.00
CA ALA A 29 -6.64 -21.78 -1.02
C ALA A 29 -6.18 -20.71 0.00
N ALA A 30 -5.80 -21.12 1.22
CA ALA A 30 -5.26 -20.21 2.22
C ALA A 30 -3.93 -19.58 1.78
N LEU A 31 -3.03 -20.35 1.17
CA LEU A 31 -1.77 -19.82 0.62
C LEU A 31 -2.02 -18.81 -0.51
N ASP A 32 -2.95 -19.10 -1.42
CA ASP A 32 -3.31 -18.20 -2.51
C ASP A 32 -3.90 -16.88 -1.98
N GLU A 33 -4.77 -16.93 -0.96
CA GLU A 33 -5.31 -15.75 -0.28
C GLU A 33 -4.20 -14.90 0.36
N THR A 34 -3.27 -15.52 1.10
CA THR A 34 -2.13 -14.78 1.69
C THR A 34 -1.24 -14.12 0.63
N HIS A 35 -1.09 -14.77 -0.54
CA HIS A 35 -0.33 -14.21 -1.65
C HIS A 35 -1.04 -13.01 -2.28
N LEU A 36 -2.36 -13.07 -2.44
CA LEU A 36 -3.18 -11.95 -2.91
C LEU A 36 -3.11 -10.75 -1.95
N GLU A 37 -3.25 -10.97 -0.64
CA GLU A 37 -3.14 -9.92 0.37
C GLU A 37 -1.76 -9.23 0.36
N ALA A 38 -0.69 -10.03 0.22
CA ALA A 38 0.67 -9.50 0.13
C ALA A 38 0.87 -8.63 -1.14
N SER A 39 0.26 -9.05 -2.25
CA SER A 39 0.24 -8.30 -3.52
C SER A 39 -0.51 -6.98 -3.37
N ASP A 40 -1.70 -6.97 -2.78
CA ASP A 40 -2.49 -5.77 -2.54
C ASP A 40 -1.76 -4.79 -1.61
N ALA A 41 -1.15 -5.30 -0.53
CA ALA A 41 -0.33 -4.49 0.35
C ALA A 41 0.88 -3.87 -0.38
N MET A 42 1.48 -4.59 -1.34
CA MET A 42 2.58 -4.06 -2.16
C MET A 42 2.09 -2.97 -3.13
N LEU A 43 0.94 -3.19 -3.79
CA LEU A 43 0.31 -2.21 -4.68
C LEU A 43 -0.06 -0.92 -3.93
N GLU A 44 -0.65 -1.03 -2.75
CA GLU A 44 -1.03 0.12 -1.93
C GLU A 44 0.19 0.94 -1.47
N ARG A 45 1.27 0.27 -1.07
CA ARG A 45 2.55 0.92 -0.76
C ARG A 45 3.12 1.64 -2.00
N GLY A 46 3.07 1.01 -3.17
CA GLY A 46 3.53 1.60 -4.43
C GLY A 46 2.71 2.84 -4.84
N ARG A 47 1.39 2.78 -4.72
CA ARG A 47 0.47 3.91 -4.98
C ARG A 47 0.76 5.07 -4.04
N ALA A 48 0.90 4.79 -2.75
CA ALA A 48 1.22 5.79 -1.74
C ALA A 48 2.59 6.46 -1.98
N ALA A 49 3.61 5.66 -2.33
CA ALA A 49 4.94 6.16 -2.66
C ALA A 49 4.91 7.08 -3.88
N ARG A 50 4.15 6.72 -4.92
CA ARG A 50 3.95 7.54 -6.11
C ARG A 50 3.26 8.87 -5.79
N LEU A 51 2.18 8.83 -5.00
CA LEU A 51 1.49 10.04 -4.55
C LEU A 51 2.46 10.98 -3.82
N ALA A 52 3.21 10.48 -2.83
CA ALA A 52 4.16 11.29 -2.07
C ALA A 52 5.20 11.99 -2.97
N ARG A 53 5.79 11.26 -3.92
CA ARG A 53 6.76 11.82 -4.87
C ARG A 53 6.13 12.90 -5.76
N GLN A 54 4.97 12.61 -6.36
CA GLN A 54 4.27 13.56 -7.23
C GLN A 54 3.86 14.83 -6.49
N THR A 55 3.33 14.68 -5.28
CA THR A 55 2.96 15.82 -4.43
C THR A 55 4.17 16.68 -4.11
N ARG A 56 5.33 16.08 -3.80
CA ARG A 56 6.56 16.84 -3.59
C ARG A 56 7.00 17.55 -4.87
N GLU A 57 7.09 16.84 -5.98
CA GLU A 57 7.56 17.36 -7.26
C GLU A 57 6.69 18.53 -7.75
N ALA A 58 5.38 18.49 -7.52
CA ALA A 58 4.45 19.58 -7.85
C ALA A 58 4.77 20.90 -7.13
N THR A 59 5.51 20.87 -6.02
CA THR A 59 5.91 22.08 -5.27
C THR A 59 7.26 22.64 -5.70
N GLY A 60 8.03 21.91 -6.52
CA GLY A 60 9.41 22.29 -6.88
C GLY A 60 10.41 22.25 -5.71
N LEU A 61 10.00 21.78 -4.53
CA LEU A 61 10.84 21.75 -3.33
C LEU A 61 11.72 20.50 -3.29
N SER A 62 12.92 20.66 -2.73
CA SER A 62 13.73 19.51 -2.31
C SER A 62 13.00 18.69 -1.25
N GLN A 63 13.33 17.41 -1.13
CA GLN A 63 12.72 16.51 -0.13
C GLN A 63 12.78 17.07 1.29
N ARG A 64 13.91 17.65 1.69
CA ARG A 64 14.07 18.28 3.02
C ARG A 64 13.22 19.54 3.18
N ALA A 65 13.12 20.37 2.14
CA ALA A 65 12.30 21.58 2.18
C ALA A 65 10.80 21.24 2.22
N PHE A 66 10.35 20.26 1.44
CA PHE A 66 8.98 19.77 1.45
C PHE A 66 8.60 19.19 2.81
N ALA A 67 9.44 18.30 3.37
CA ALA A 67 9.26 17.73 4.70
C ALA A 67 9.08 18.83 5.75
N ARG A 68 9.93 19.87 5.72
CA ARG A 68 9.86 21.01 6.65
C ARG A 68 8.61 21.86 6.46
N ARG A 69 8.29 22.26 5.22
CA ARG A 69 7.14 23.14 4.93
C ARG A 69 5.83 22.48 5.34
N PHE A 70 5.65 21.21 4.96
CA PHE A 70 4.42 20.46 5.23
C PHE A 70 4.45 19.67 6.53
N LYS A 71 5.41 19.92 7.42
CA LYS A 71 5.51 19.30 8.76
C LYS A 71 5.49 17.76 8.73
N ILE A 72 6.08 17.16 7.70
CA ILE A 72 6.28 15.71 7.59
C ILE A 72 7.70 15.40 8.05
N ASN A 73 7.87 14.42 8.94
CA ASN A 73 9.21 13.98 9.34
C ASN A 73 10.01 13.51 8.11
N LEU A 74 11.25 13.99 7.95
CA LEU A 74 12.07 13.69 6.77
C LEU A 74 12.32 12.19 6.56
N ARG A 75 12.63 11.44 7.64
CA ARG A 75 12.83 9.99 7.58
C ARG A 75 11.55 9.29 7.14
N ARG A 76 10.41 9.72 7.70
CA ARG A 76 9.07 9.20 7.35
C ARG A 76 8.71 9.46 5.88
N LEU A 77 9.08 10.62 5.34
CA LEU A 77 8.90 10.94 3.91
C LEU A 77 9.81 10.10 3.03
N GLN A 78 11.08 9.93 3.39
CA GLN A 78 12.03 9.09 2.65
C GLN A 78 11.55 7.64 2.53
N ASP A 79 11.16 7.05 3.67
CA ASP A 79 10.68 5.68 3.72
C ASP A 79 9.36 5.53 2.93
N LEU A 80 8.51 6.57 2.93
CA LEU A 80 7.27 6.59 2.15
C LEU A 80 7.54 6.68 0.65
N GLU A 81 8.40 7.60 0.21
CA GLU A 81 8.71 7.82 -1.21
C GLU A 81 9.34 6.61 -1.88
N VAL A 82 9.89 5.65 -1.12
CA VAL A 82 10.41 4.37 -1.65
C VAL A 82 9.53 3.17 -1.28
N GLY A 83 8.35 3.39 -0.69
CA GLY A 83 7.34 2.36 -0.44
C GLY A 83 7.66 1.38 0.69
N ARG A 84 8.46 1.78 1.69
CA ARG A 84 8.87 0.91 2.81
C ARG A 84 7.71 0.51 3.72
N TYR A 85 6.65 1.32 3.79
CA TYR A 85 5.51 1.08 4.67
C TYR A 85 4.21 1.62 4.07
N LYS A 86 3.08 1.11 4.56
CA LYS A 86 1.74 1.60 4.23
C LYS A 86 1.43 2.81 5.13
N PRO A 87 1.25 4.03 4.59
CA PRO A 87 0.85 5.17 5.41
C PRO A 87 -0.57 5.01 5.95
N ASP A 88 -0.84 5.65 7.08
CA ASP A 88 -2.18 5.78 7.63
C ASP A 88 -3.08 6.65 6.72
N SER A 89 -4.40 6.59 6.97
CA SER A 89 -5.41 7.32 6.20
C SER A 89 -5.23 8.83 6.29
N ALA A 90 -4.77 9.35 7.43
CA ALA A 90 -4.58 10.77 7.67
C ALA A 90 -3.45 11.34 6.80
N LEU A 91 -2.30 10.66 6.75
CA LEU A 91 -1.18 11.05 5.89
C LEU A 91 -1.56 10.96 4.41
N LEU A 92 -2.31 9.94 4.00
CA LEU A 92 -2.80 9.85 2.63
C LEU A 92 -3.75 10.99 2.27
N ALA A 93 -4.71 11.31 3.14
CA ALA A 93 -5.62 12.43 2.95
C ALA A 93 -4.84 13.74 2.88
N TYR A 94 -3.89 13.95 3.79
CA TYR A 94 -3.05 15.14 3.82
C TYR A 94 -2.22 15.32 2.54
N LEU A 95 -1.57 14.25 2.05
CA LEU A 95 -0.85 14.29 0.78
C LEU A 95 -1.76 14.63 -0.40
N ARG A 96 -2.99 14.10 -0.44
CA ARG A 96 -3.97 14.48 -1.48
C ARG A 96 -4.34 15.96 -1.42
N VAL A 97 -4.52 16.51 -0.21
CA VAL A 97 -4.82 17.94 -0.02
C VAL A 97 -3.63 18.80 -0.47
N ILE A 98 -2.41 18.47 -0.05
CA ILE A 98 -1.20 19.18 -0.52
C ILE A 98 -1.09 19.10 -2.04
N ASN A 99 -1.37 17.95 -2.64
CA ASN A 99 -1.28 17.77 -4.09
C ASN A 99 -2.26 18.66 -4.86
N ALA A 100 -3.45 18.87 -4.31
CA ALA A 100 -4.49 19.68 -4.93
C ALA A 100 -4.24 21.19 -4.75
N MET A 101 -3.69 21.60 -3.60
CA MET A 101 -3.56 23.01 -3.23
C MET A 101 -2.29 23.28 -2.39
N PRO A 102 -1.09 23.05 -2.96
CA PRO A 102 0.16 23.08 -2.20
C PRO A 102 0.45 24.45 -1.58
N GLU A 103 0.11 25.53 -2.28
CA GLU A 103 0.35 26.90 -1.79
C GLU A 103 -0.59 27.29 -0.66
N ALA A 104 -1.88 26.95 -0.75
CA ALA A 104 -2.84 27.25 0.31
C ALA A 104 -2.49 26.52 1.61
N VAL A 105 -2.14 25.24 1.52
CA VAL A 105 -1.68 24.47 2.68
C VAL A 105 -0.37 25.04 3.24
N GLY A 106 0.57 25.38 2.35
CA GLY A 106 1.84 26.01 2.73
C GLY A 106 1.64 27.29 3.53
N GLN A 107 0.78 28.20 3.04
CA GLN A 107 0.45 29.46 3.72
C GLN A 107 -0.12 29.21 5.13
N VAL A 108 -1.10 28.32 5.26
CA VAL A 108 -1.71 27.99 6.57
C VAL A 108 -0.66 27.46 7.56
N LEU A 109 0.29 26.65 7.10
CA LEU A 109 1.31 26.03 7.96
C LEU A 109 2.51 26.94 8.25
N ASP A 110 2.76 27.93 7.39
CA ASP A 110 3.77 28.96 7.58
C ASP A 110 3.24 30.08 8.51
N ASP A 111 1.94 30.40 8.45
CA ASP A 111 1.26 31.39 9.30
C ASP A 111 0.88 30.85 10.70
N SER A 112 1.07 29.56 10.95
CA SER A 112 0.78 28.96 12.26
C SER A 112 1.70 29.54 13.35
N PRO A 113 1.15 29.94 14.52
CA PRO A 113 1.85 30.76 15.53
C PRO A 113 3.07 30.09 16.20
N THR A 114 3.34 28.83 15.89
CA THR A 114 4.59 28.14 16.26
C THR A 114 5.81 28.64 15.46
N GLY A 115 5.62 29.49 14.44
CA GLY A 115 6.66 30.21 13.71
C GLY A 115 6.62 31.72 13.97
N GLY A 116 6.97 32.16 15.19
CA GLY A 116 7.56 33.49 15.38
C GLY A 116 6.77 34.72 14.91
N ARG A 117 5.44 34.74 15.01
CA ARG A 117 4.73 36.03 15.16
C ARG A 117 4.56 36.30 16.63
N ALA A 118 5.48 37.14 17.15
CA ALA A 118 5.25 37.89 18.36
C ALA A 118 3.83 38.47 18.28
N LEU A 119 3.03 38.17 19.29
CA LEU A 119 1.81 38.89 19.60
C LEU A 119 2.20 40.37 19.78
N VAL A 120 2.10 41.15 18.71
CA VAL A 120 2.09 42.61 18.80
C VAL A 120 0.63 43.00 18.99
N SER A 121 0.34 43.23 20.27
CA SER A 121 -0.63 44.13 20.89
C SER A 121 -1.93 44.49 20.15
N ALA A 122 -3.04 44.27 20.85
CA ALA A 122 -4.04 45.32 21.11
C ALA A 122 -4.49 45.19 22.57
#